data_AF-A0AAE9JFX3-F1
#
_entry.id   AF-A0AAE9JFX3-F1
#
_cell.length_a   1.000
_cell.length_b   1.000
_cell.length_c   1.000
_cell.angle_alpha   90.00
_cell.angle_beta   90.00
_cell.angle_gamma   90.00
#
_symmetry.space_group_name_H-M   'P 1'
#
loop_
_entity.id
_entity.type
_entity.pdbx_description
1 polymer ?
#
loop_
_entity_poly.entity_id
_entity_poly.type
_entity_poly.pdbx_seq_one_letter_code
_entity_poly.pdbx_strand_id
1 'polypeptide(L)'
;MTTAVVHVSGYSKPKGRKDAQMCYMVYWGIDHPNSHEAVVEGYLNEDHVELFTARVAIRTAAKQKYSRIMIRCDSRFVYDQIKNSANFARAPQEILRLVASIHDFKKQILVEVESSEN
;
A
#
# COMPACT_ATOMS: atom_id res chain seq x y z
N MET A 1 6.68 21.30 6.48
CA MET A 1 6.84 19.84 6.28
C MET A 1 5.60 19.35 5.54
N THR A 2 5.76 18.71 4.39
CA THR A 2 4.66 18.20 3.58
C THR A 2 4.27 16.81 4.06
N THR A 3 3.00 16.66 4.45
CA THR A 3 2.42 15.40 4.92
C THR A 3 1.31 14.99 3.97
N ALA A 4 1.33 13.75 3.51
CA ALA A 4 0.23 13.14 2.76
C ALA A 4 -0.56 12.18 3.65
N VAL A 5 -1.89 12.18 3.51
CA VAL A 5 -2.76 11.13 4.04
C VAL A 5 -3.35 10.41 2.85
N VAL A 6 -3.13 9.09 2.76
CA VAL A 6 -3.48 8.31 1.57
C VAL A 6 -4.27 7.09 1.98
N HIS A 7 -5.45 6.94 1.40
CA HIS A 7 -6.25 5.72 1.52
C HIS A 7 -5.84 4.74 0.43
N VAL A 8 -5.66 3.47 0.81
CA VAL A 8 -5.27 2.39 -0.10
C VAL A 8 -6.27 1.25 0.01
N SER A 9 -6.53 0.59 -1.12
CA SER A 9 -7.39 -0.59 -1.15
C SER A 9 -6.95 -1.54 -2.24
N GLY A 10 -6.97 -2.84 -1.94
CA GLY A 10 -6.87 -3.92 -2.91
C GLY A 10 -8.19 -4.69 -2.98
N TYR A 11 -8.65 -5.01 -4.19
CA TYR A 11 -9.94 -5.68 -4.37
C TYR A 11 -9.98 -6.46 -5.69
N SER A 12 -10.93 -7.40 -5.81
CA SER A 12 -11.19 -8.15 -7.04
C SER A 12 -12.44 -7.64 -7.80
N LYS A 13 -12.38 -7.63 -9.13
CA LYS A 13 -13.52 -7.28 -10.03
C LYS A 13 -13.73 -8.40 -11.09
N PRO A 14 -14.92 -9.02 -11.18
CA PRO A 14 -16.03 -8.97 -10.23
C PRO A 14 -15.69 -9.72 -8.92
N LYS A 15 -16.11 -9.19 -7.78
CA LYS A 15 -15.76 -9.72 -6.46
C LYS A 15 -16.13 -11.20 -6.30
N GLY A 16 -15.20 -12.00 -5.80
CA GLY A 16 -15.44 -13.39 -5.40
C GLY A 16 -15.59 -14.40 -6.55
N ARG A 17 -15.27 -14.02 -7.80
CA ARG A 17 -15.23 -14.97 -8.93
C ARG A 17 -13.82 -15.49 -9.20
N LYS A 18 -13.73 -16.69 -9.77
CA LYS A 18 -12.44 -17.33 -10.11
C LYS A 18 -11.67 -16.64 -11.24
N ASP A 19 -12.38 -15.92 -12.10
CA ASP A 19 -11.87 -15.11 -13.20
C ASP A 19 -11.73 -13.62 -12.83
N ALA A 20 -11.85 -13.29 -11.53
CA ALA A 20 -11.80 -11.93 -11.08
C ALA A 20 -10.40 -11.32 -11.28
N GLN A 21 -10.38 -10.11 -11.82
CA GLN A 21 -9.17 -9.32 -11.96
C GLN A 21 -8.84 -8.65 -10.63
N MET A 22 -7.59 -8.75 -10.20
CA MET A 22 -7.10 -7.99 -9.07
C MET A 22 -6.90 -6.54 -9.47
N CYS A 23 -7.36 -5.64 -8.62
CA CYS A 23 -7.35 -4.20 -8.84
C CYS A 23 -6.93 -3.49 -7.56
N TYR A 24 -6.41 -2.28 -7.72
CA TYR A 24 -6.11 -1.42 -6.59
C TYR A 24 -6.57 0.00 -6.81
N MET A 25 -6.68 0.73 -5.69
CA MET A 25 -6.95 2.16 -5.67
C MET A 25 -6.02 2.85 -4.68
N VAL A 26 -5.44 3.97 -5.10
CA VAL A 26 -4.79 4.94 -4.21
C VAL A 26 -5.60 6.24 -4.23
N TYR A 27 -5.95 6.75 -3.06
CA TYR A 27 -6.70 7.98 -2.92
C TYR A 27 -5.98 8.97 -2.02
N TRP A 28 -5.47 10.04 -2.62
CA TRP A 28 -4.70 11.11 -1.96
C TRP A 28 -5.57 12.34 -1.64
N GLY A 29 -6.85 12.32 -2.03
CA GLY A 29 -7.76 13.45 -1.98
C GLY A 29 -8.48 13.70 -3.31
N ILE A 30 -9.51 14.55 -3.26
CA ILE A 30 -10.30 15.00 -4.41
C ILE A 30 -9.37 15.72 -5.40
N ASP A 31 -9.47 15.36 -6.69
CA ASP A 31 -8.70 15.92 -7.80
C ASP A 31 -7.17 15.88 -7.63
N HIS A 32 -6.67 15.10 -6.68
CA HIS A 32 -5.24 14.96 -6.49
C HIS A 32 -4.66 14.10 -7.63
N PRO A 33 -3.61 14.55 -8.35
CA PRO A 33 -3.11 13.87 -9.56
C PRO A 33 -2.53 12.48 -9.30
N ASN A 34 -2.21 12.17 -8.04
CA ASN A 34 -1.77 10.83 -7.63
C ASN A 34 -2.93 9.87 -7.34
N SER A 35 -4.18 10.35 -7.26
CA SER A 35 -5.36 9.50 -7.03
C SER A 35 -5.74 8.75 -8.31
N HIS A 36 -5.78 7.41 -8.25
CA HIS A 36 -6.16 6.58 -9.39
C HIS A 36 -6.54 5.16 -8.96
N GLU A 37 -7.23 4.43 -9.85
CA GLU A 37 -7.42 2.99 -9.77
C GLU A 37 -6.81 2.29 -11.00
N ALA A 38 -6.36 1.05 -10.83
CA ALA A 38 -5.82 0.24 -11.92
C ALA A 38 -5.93 -1.26 -11.65
N VAL A 39 -5.93 -2.05 -12.73
CA VAL A 39 -5.75 -3.51 -12.68
C VAL A 39 -4.30 -3.83 -12.35
N VAL A 40 -4.09 -4.90 -11.58
CA VAL A 40 -2.75 -5.43 -11.26
C VAL A 40 -2.68 -6.92 -11.56
N GLU A 41 -1.65 -7.32 -12.30
CA GLU A 41 -1.39 -8.70 -12.63
C GLU A 41 -0.40 -9.34 -11.64
N GLY A 42 -0.38 -10.67 -11.60
CA GLY A 42 0.59 -11.44 -10.80
C GLY A 42 0.24 -11.55 -9.31
N TYR A 43 -0.93 -11.07 -8.88
CA TYR A 43 -1.46 -11.29 -7.54
C TYR A 43 -2.75 -12.09 -7.59
N LEU A 44 -2.93 -12.94 -6.57
CA LEU A 44 -4.14 -13.75 -6.37
C LEU A 44 -4.82 -13.46 -5.02
N ASN A 45 -4.29 -12.51 -4.26
CA ASN A 45 -4.76 -12.17 -2.90
C ASN A 45 -4.94 -10.66 -2.77
N GLU A 46 -6.13 -10.23 -2.34
CA GLU A 46 -6.50 -8.81 -2.16
C GLU A 46 -5.59 -8.10 -1.13
N ASP A 47 -5.18 -8.77 -0.04
CA ASP A 47 -4.25 -8.22 0.95
C ASP A 47 -2.87 -7.95 0.36
N HIS A 48 -2.39 -8.83 -0.55
CA HIS A 48 -1.12 -8.63 -1.22
C HIS A 48 -1.19 -7.45 -2.20
N VAL A 49 -2.34 -7.28 -2.85
CA VAL A 49 -2.62 -6.14 -3.73
C VAL A 49 -2.69 -4.85 -2.93
N GLU A 50 -3.36 -4.83 -1.78
CA GLU A 50 -3.43 -3.66 -0.92
C GLU A 50 -2.04 -3.29 -0.35
N LEU A 51 -1.22 -4.28 0.01
CA LEU A 51 0.18 -4.05 0.41
C LEU A 51 1.02 -3.48 -0.74
N PHE A 52 0.85 -4.01 -1.96
CA PHE A 52 1.48 -3.46 -3.16
C PHE A 52 1.08 -2.00 -3.36
N THR A 53 -0.18 -1.69 -3.14
CA THR A 53 -0.77 -0.35 -3.26
C THR A 53 -0.17 0.62 -2.26
N ALA A 54 -0.06 0.22 -0.99
CA ALA A 54 0.65 0.98 0.03
C ALA A 54 2.11 1.26 -0.38
N ARG A 55 2.81 0.27 -0.92
CA ARG A 55 4.18 0.45 -1.43
C ARG A 55 4.22 1.45 -2.59
N VAL A 56 3.26 1.43 -3.51
CA VAL A 56 3.15 2.43 -4.59
C VAL A 56 2.96 3.84 -4.02
N ALA A 57 2.08 4.01 -3.04
CA ALA A 57 1.86 5.31 -2.40
C ALA A 57 3.11 5.84 -1.70
N ILE A 58 3.76 5.00 -0.88
CA ILE A 58 5.00 5.31 -0.16
C ILE A 58 6.12 5.71 -1.13
N ARG A 59 6.31 4.93 -2.21
CA ARG A 59 7.30 5.25 -3.26
C ARG A 59 7.02 6.60 -3.89
N THR A 60 5.75 6.90 -4.17
CA THR A 60 5.34 8.15 -4.81
C THR A 60 5.63 9.34 -3.89
N ALA A 61 5.29 9.23 -2.60
CA ALA A 61 5.62 10.23 -1.59
C ALA A 61 7.15 10.48 -1.50
N ALA A 62 7.94 9.41 -1.47
CA ALA A 62 9.40 9.52 -1.42
C ALA A 62 9.97 10.21 -2.67
N LYS A 63 9.48 9.85 -3.86
CA LYS A 63 9.89 10.48 -5.13
C LYS A 63 9.52 11.96 -5.18
N GLN A 64 8.34 12.32 -4.70
CA GLN A 64 7.83 13.70 -4.65
C GLN A 64 8.30 14.48 -3.42
N LYS A 65 9.27 13.94 -2.66
CA LYS A 65 9.93 14.61 -1.53
C LYS A 65 8.99 15.03 -0.40
N TYR A 66 7.92 14.25 -0.17
CA TYR A 66 7.14 14.39 1.05
C TYR A 66 8.00 14.06 2.26
N SER A 67 7.84 14.81 3.34
CA SER A 67 8.50 14.48 4.61
C SER A 67 7.84 13.31 5.33
N ARG A 68 6.51 13.18 5.20
CA ARG A 68 5.70 12.17 5.88
C ARG A 68 4.55 11.69 5.00
N ILE A 69 4.22 10.42 5.12
CA ILE A 69 2.98 9.83 4.59
C ILE A 69 2.29 8.99 5.67
N MET A 70 0.98 9.19 5.81
CA MET A 70 0.08 8.34 6.58
C MET A 70 -0.69 7.43 5.61
N ILE A 71 -0.52 6.12 5.73
CA ILE A 71 -1.28 5.13 4.97
C ILE A 71 -2.50 4.70 5.78
N ARG A 72 -3.69 4.82 5.19
CA ARG A 72 -4.95 4.29 5.73
C ARG A 72 -5.37 3.08 4.92
N CYS A 73 -5.46 1.95 5.59
CA CYS A 73 -5.77 0.66 4.99
C CYS A 73 -6.81 -0.06 5.85
N ASP A 74 -7.61 -0.91 5.23
CA ASP A 74 -8.67 -1.67 5.93
C ASP A 74 -8.12 -3.03 6.37
N SER A 75 -7.05 -3.51 5.71
CA SER A 75 -6.45 -4.79 6.03
C SER A 75 -5.51 -4.74 7.24
N ARG A 76 -5.86 -5.49 8.29
CA ARG A 76 -4.96 -5.70 9.45
C ARG A 76 -3.62 -6.32 9.03
N PHE A 77 -3.65 -7.21 8.04
CA PHE A 77 -2.43 -7.80 7.49
C PHE A 77 -1.52 -6.71 6.92
N VAL A 78 -2.05 -5.81 6.09
CA VAL A 78 -1.29 -4.70 5.48
C VAL A 78 -0.74 -3.78 6.56
N TYR A 79 -1.56 -3.43 7.55
CA TYR A 79 -1.15 -2.65 8.71
C TYR A 79 0.10 -3.26 9.38
N ASP A 80 0.05 -4.55 9.72
CA ASP A 80 1.14 -5.23 10.43
C ASP A 80 2.40 -5.34 9.56
N GLN A 81 2.27 -5.59 8.25
CA GLN A 81 3.41 -5.65 7.33
C GLN A 81 4.10 -4.29 7.16
N ILE A 82 3.33 -3.20 7.04
CA ILE A 82 3.89 -1.85 6.98
C ILE A 82 4.55 -1.52 8.31
N LYS A 83 3.85 -1.68 9.44
CA LYS A 83 4.36 -1.34 10.77
C LYS A 83 5.65 -2.07 11.09
N ASN A 84 5.71 -3.37 10.83
CA ASN A 84 6.83 -4.24 11.16
C ASN A 84 7.81 -4.46 10.00
N SER A 85 7.82 -3.58 8.99
CA SER A 85 8.60 -3.80 7.77
C SER A 85 10.11 -3.97 8.00
N ALA A 86 10.65 -3.53 9.14
CA ALA A 86 12.05 -3.79 9.52
C ALA A 86 12.38 -5.29 9.67
N ASN A 87 11.38 -6.13 9.97
CA ASN A 87 11.51 -7.58 10.08
C ASN A 87 11.16 -8.30 8.77
N PHE A 88 11.30 -7.64 7.62
CA PHE A 88 10.91 -8.18 6.31
C PHE A 88 11.48 -9.57 6.01
N ALA A 89 12.64 -9.93 6.56
CA ALA A 89 13.23 -11.27 6.41
C ALA A 89 12.33 -12.42 6.91
N ARG A 90 11.31 -12.14 7.73
CA ARG A 90 10.30 -13.11 8.19
C ARG A 90 9.00 -13.08 7.37
N ALA A 91 8.88 -12.17 6.41
CA ALA A 91 7.68 -12.09 5.58
C ALA A 91 7.60 -13.31 4.64
N PRO A 92 6.38 -13.77 4.30
CA PRO A 92 6.18 -14.79 3.27
C PRO A 92 6.91 -14.42 1.97
N GLN A 93 7.45 -15.43 1.27
CA GLN A 93 8.26 -15.24 0.07
C GLN A 93 7.54 -14.40 -1.01
N GLU A 94 6.22 -14.57 -1.11
CA GLU A 94 5.35 -13.87 -2.07
C GLU A 94 5.33 -12.34 -1.87
N ILE A 95 5.46 -11.87 -0.62
CA ILE A 95 5.43 -10.44 -0.29
C ILE A 95 6.78 -9.91 0.21
N LEU A 96 7.79 -10.76 0.38
CA LEU A 96 9.12 -10.42 0.89
C LEU A 96 9.70 -9.17 0.19
N ARG A 97 9.64 -9.13 -1.14
CA ARG A 97 10.14 -8.00 -1.93
C ARG A 97 9.35 -6.71 -1.70
N LEU A 98 8.05 -6.81 -1.45
CA LEU A 98 7.20 -5.65 -1.15
C LEU A 98 7.57 -5.07 0.21
N VAL A 99 7.66 -5.91 1.24
CA VAL A 99 7.97 -5.47 2.61
C VAL A 99 9.40 -4.92 2.70
N ALA A 100 10.36 -5.56 2.05
CA ALA A 100 11.74 -5.05 1.93
C ALA A 100 11.77 -3.67 1.26
N SER A 101 11.03 -3.50 0.15
CA SER A 101 10.93 -2.22 -0.56
C SER A 101 10.30 -1.13 0.32
N ILE A 102 9.28 -1.45 1.12
CA ILE A 102 8.68 -0.51 2.07
C ILE A 102 9.70 -0.10 3.14
N HIS A 103 10.44 -1.06 3.70
CA HIS A 103 11.49 -0.79 4.66
C HIS A 103 12.57 0.15 4.10
N ASP A 104 12.98 -0.03 2.85
CA ASP A 104 13.95 0.86 2.21
C ASP A 104 13.42 2.29 2.02
N PHE A 105 12.14 2.47 1.68
CA PHE A 105 11.55 3.80 1.59
C PHE A 105 11.37 4.47 2.96
N LYS A 106 11.16 3.71 4.03
CA LYS A 106 11.13 4.25 5.40
C LYS A 106 12.44 4.89 5.85
N LYS A 107 13.56 4.58 5.18
CA LYS A 107 14.85 5.26 5.42
C LYS A 107 14.88 6.68 4.83
N GLN A 108 13.94 7.02 3.95
CA GLN A 108 13.91 8.29 3.21
C GLN A 108 12.78 9.21 3.67
N ILE A 109 11.65 8.65 4.11
CA ILE A 109 10.46 9.40 4.55
C ILE A 109 9.87 8.77 5.81
N LEU A 110 9.20 9.58 6.63
CA LEU A 110 8.41 9.07 7.75
C LEU A 110 7.14 8.40 7.21
N VAL A 111 7.00 7.09 7.44
CA VAL A 111 5.80 6.32 7.06
C VAL A 111 5.07 5.88 8.31
N GLU A 112 3.81 6.28 8.40
CA GLU A 112 2.88 5.82 9.42
C GLU A 112 1.71 5.08 8.78
N VAL A 113 1.03 4.29 9.59
CA VAL A 113 -0.10 3.48 9.14
C VAL A 113 -1.20 3.49 10.19
N GLU A 114 -2.44 3.67 9.74
CA GLU A 114 -3.67 3.65 10.52
C GLU A 114 -4.60 2.60 9.91
N SER A 115 -5.30 1.85 10.77
CA SER A 115 -6.46 1.06 10.32
C SER A 115 -7.61 2.03 10.04
N SER A 116 -8.34 1.84 8.93
CA SER A 116 -9.56 2.63 8.69
C SER A 116 -10.76 2.17 9.54
N GLU A 117 -10.59 1.13 10.39
CA GLU A 117 -11.59 0.77 11.40
C GLU A 117 -11.67 1.85 12.48
N ASN A 118 -12.71 2.68 12.40
CA ASN A 118 -13.29 3.42 13.52
C ASN A 118 -14.46 2.61 14.09
#